data_AF-A0A1B0DFE8-F1
#
_entry.id   AF-A0A1B0DFE8-F1
#
_cell.length_a   1.000
_cell.length_b   1.000
_cell.length_c   1.000
_cell.angle_alpha   90.00
_cell.angle_beta   90.00
_cell.angle_gamma   90.00
#
_symmetry.space_group_name_H-M   'P 1'
#
loop_
_entity.id
_entity.type
_entity.pdbx_description
1 polymer ?
#
loop_
_entity_poly.entity_id
_entity_poly.type
_entity_poly.pdbx_seq_one_letter_code
_entity_poly.pdbx_strand_id
1 'polypeptide(L)'
;MMFGPNSGRPGIDFPNLSEIPQTSFSCKEQRYKGFFGDPETNCQVWHYCDLNGGQASFLCPNGTIFSQVALTCDWWFNVKCSTTPQLYVLNERLYKYILPFTPKFPEDYSGPLVDK
;
A
#
# COMPACT_ATOMS: atom_id res chain seq x y z
N MET A 1 -16.42 34.71 -4.54
CA MET A 1 -15.66 33.88 -3.58
C MET A 1 -16.42 32.59 -3.36
N MET A 2 -15.90 31.46 -3.82
CA MET A 2 -16.50 30.13 -3.61
C MET A 2 -15.42 29.24 -3.00
N PHE A 3 -15.19 29.35 -1.69
CA PHE A 3 -14.47 28.34 -0.94
C PHE A 3 -15.52 27.54 -0.17
N GLY A 4 -15.93 26.42 -0.75
CA GLY A 4 -16.76 25.43 -0.05
C GLY A 4 -15.95 24.75 1.08
N PRO A 5 -16.63 24.06 2.01
CA PRO A 5 -16.03 23.42 3.20
C PRO A 5 -14.95 22.36 2.91
N ASN A 6 -14.70 22.03 1.65
CA ASN A 6 -13.70 21.05 1.18
C ASN A 6 -12.37 21.69 0.77
N SER A 7 -12.18 22.99 1.05
CA SER A 7 -10.98 23.74 0.65
C SER A 7 -9.87 23.57 1.70
N GLY A 8 -9.30 22.36 1.79
CA GLY A 8 -8.11 22.13 2.61
C GLY A 8 -6.93 23.00 2.15
N ARG A 9 -6.04 23.35 3.07
CA ARG A 9 -4.80 24.08 2.80
C ARG A 9 -3.68 23.09 2.44
N PRO A 10 -3.05 23.22 1.26
CA PRO A 10 -1.90 22.41 0.88
C PRO A 10 -0.77 22.53 1.92
N GLY A 11 -0.17 21.40 2.32
CA GLY A 11 0.92 21.34 3.30
C GLY A 11 0.50 21.45 4.77
N ILE A 12 -0.78 21.68 5.04
CA ILE A 12 -1.34 21.70 6.41
C ILE A 12 -2.40 20.60 6.55
N ASP A 13 -3.45 20.66 5.74
CA ASP A 13 -4.57 19.71 5.81
C ASP A 13 -4.30 18.45 4.98
N PHE A 14 -3.52 18.59 3.90
CA PHE A 14 -3.09 17.48 3.05
C PHE A 14 -1.68 17.70 2.50
N PRO A 15 -0.96 16.62 2.18
CA PRO A 15 0.39 16.72 1.60
C PRO A 15 0.35 17.30 0.18
N ASN A 16 1.31 18.17 -0.13
CA ASN A 16 1.44 18.85 -1.43
C ASN A 16 2.87 18.65 -1.98
N LEU A 17 3.27 17.39 -2.05
CA LEU A 17 4.51 16.98 -2.68
C LEU A 17 4.37 17.13 -4.19
N SER A 18 5.40 17.69 -4.84
CA SER A 18 5.48 17.79 -6.30
C SER A 18 6.27 16.64 -6.93
N GLU A 19 7.05 15.93 -6.12
CA GLU A 19 7.94 14.84 -6.51
C GLU A 19 7.88 13.75 -5.44
N ILE A 20 8.33 12.54 -5.80
CA ILE A 20 8.36 11.39 -4.89
C ILE A 20 9.65 11.45 -4.06
N PRO A 21 9.60 11.78 -2.75
CA PRO A 21 10.78 11.73 -1.90
C PRO A 21 11.25 10.28 -1.71
N GLN A 22 12.53 10.13 -1.36
CA GLN A 22 13.04 8.85 -0.87
C GLN A 22 12.58 8.64 0.56
N THR A 23 11.92 7.50 0.81
CA THR A 23 11.42 7.09 2.13
C THR A 23 12.03 5.75 2.54
N SER A 24 11.80 5.32 3.77
CA SER A 24 12.28 4.04 4.28
C SER A 24 11.50 2.84 3.71
N PHE A 25 10.48 3.08 2.89
CA PHE A 25 9.63 2.02 2.34
C PHE A 25 10.38 1.12 1.34
N SER A 26 10.34 -0.19 1.62
CA SER A 26 10.93 -1.22 0.76
C SER A 26 9.97 -2.40 0.52
N CYS A 27 9.70 -2.71 -0.75
CA CYS A 27 8.91 -3.87 -1.16
C CYS A 27 9.51 -5.23 -0.74
N LYS A 28 10.80 -5.25 -0.41
CA LYS A 28 11.50 -6.45 0.09
C LYS A 28 11.14 -6.76 1.55
N GLU A 29 10.84 -5.73 2.33
CA GLU A 29 10.45 -5.84 3.73
C GLU A 29 8.95 -6.10 3.89
N GLN A 30 8.17 -5.86 2.83
CA GLN A 30 6.73 -6.12 2.84
C GLN A 30 6.41 -7.60 2.64
N ARG A 31 5.63 -8.14 3.59
CA ARG A 31 5.10 -9.51 3.57
C ARG A 31 4.17 -9.76 2.38
N TYR A 32 3.36 -8.76 2.01
CA TYR A 32 2.40 -8.87 0.91
C TYR A 32 2.98 -8.27 -0.37
N LYS A 33 2.36 -8.61 -1.51
CA LYS A 33 2.61 -7.99 -2.81
C LYS A 33 1.35 -7.25 -3.23
N GLY A 34 1.48 -6.14 -3.96
CA GLY A 34 0.36 -5.27 -4.29
C GLY A 34 0.64 -3.81 -4.00
N PHE A 35 -0.37 -3.08 -3.54
CA PHE A 35 -0.34 -1.62 -3.39
C PHE A 35 -0.16 -1.20 -1.95
N PHE A 36 0.72 -0.24 -1.68
CA PHE A 36 1.06 0.20 -0.33
C PHE A 36 1.06 1.73 -0.27
N GLY A 37 0.20 2.34 0.53
CA GLY A 37 0.30 3.78 0.79
C GLY A 37 1.44 4.09 1.75
N ASP A 38 2.26 5.10 1.47
CA ASP A 38 3.42 5.45 2.27
C ASP A 38 3.06 6.43 3.41
N PRO A 39 3.09 6.00 4.69
CA PRO A 39 2.77 6.88 5.81
C PRO A 39 3.76 8.04 6.00
N GLU A 40 5.02 7.90 5.58
CA GLU A 40 6.03 8.96 5.74
C GLU A 40 5.71 10.18 4.85
N THR A 41 4.98 9.96 3.77
CA THR A 41 4.53 11.02 2.85
C THR A 41 3.10 11.49 3.12
N ASN A 42 2.55 11.17 4.29
CA ASN A 42 1.12 11.32 4.60
C ASN A 42 0.21 10.63 3.55
N CYS A 43 0.66 9.49 3.04
CA CYS A 43 -0.02 8.68 2.03
C CYS A 43 -0.24 9.39 0.67
N GLN A 44 0.43 10.50 0.38
CA GLN A 44 0.39 11.06 -0.98
C GLN A 44 1.13 10.16 -1.97
N VAL A 45 2.23 9.55 -1.52
CA VAL A 45 2.95 8.55 -2.29
C VAL A 45 2.41 7.17 -1.95
N TRP A 46 2.37 6.32 -2.95
CA TRP A 46 2.10 4.90 -2.80
C TRP A 46 3.06 4.09 -3.67
N HIS A 47 3.25 2.84 -3.29
CA HIS A 47 4.18 1.92 -3.91
C HIS A 47 3.44 0.69 -4.43
N TYR A 48 3.81 0.25 -5.61
CA TYR A 48 3.45 -1.04 -6.17
C TYR A 48 4.61 -2.01 -5.98
N CYS A 49 4.34 -3.13 -5.34
CA CYS A 49 5.27 -4.22 -5.15
C CYS A 49 4.88 -5.42 -6.02
N ASP A 50 5.73 -5.74 -6.99
CA ASP A 50 5.56 -6.90 -7.88
C ASP A 50 5.91 -8.22 -7.17
N LEU A 51 5.42 -9.33 -7.71
CA LEU A 51 5.68 -10.69 -7.23
C LEU A 51 7.18 -11.03 -7.19
N ASN A 52 7.97 -10.46 -8.11
CA ASN A 52 9.42 -10.65 -8.17
C ASN A 52 10.21 -9.72 -7.23
N GLY A 53 9.52 -8.91 -6.42
CA GLY A 53 10.14 -7.92 -5.53
C GLY A 53 10.51 -6.60 -6.22
N GLY A 54 10.01 -6.36 -7.45
CA GLY A 54 10.09 -5.06 -8.09
C GLY A 54 9.28 -4.01 -7.34
N GLN A 55 9.77 -2.78 -7.30
CA GLN A 55 9.14 -1.65 -6.64
C GLN A 55 8.94 -0.51 -7.64
N ALA A 56 7.72 -0.01 -7.74
CA ALA A 56 7.41 1.23 -8.45
C ALA A 56 6.70 2.19 -7.50
N SER A 57 7.02 3.47 -7.55
CA SER A 57 6.45 4.49 -6.68
C SER A 57 5.65 5.48 -7.51
N PHE A 58 4.53 5.92 -6.97
CA PHE A 58 3.60 6.84 -7.64
C PHE A 58 3.11 7.91 -6.67
N LEU A 59 2.76 9.06 -7.22
CA LEU A 59 2.29 10.22 -6.48
C LEU A 59 0.81 10.47 -6.80
N CYS A 60 -0.02 10.60 -5.78
CA CYS A 60 -1.41 11.03 -5.92
C CYS A 60 -1.50 12.53 -6.27
N PRO A 61 -2.47 12.96 -7.09
CA PRO A 61 -2.72 14.36 -7.38
C PRO A 61 -2.96 15.20 -6.12
N ASN A 62 -2.68 16.50 -6.20
CA ASN A 62 -2.89 17.44 -5.09
C ASN A 62 -4.33 17.42 -4.58
N GLY A 63 -4.49 17.29 -3.25
CA GLY A 63 -5.78 17.15 -2.59
C GLY A 63 -6.28 15.71 -2.46
N THR A 64 -5.51 14.72 -2.92
CA THR A 64 -5.84 13.29 -2.76
C THR A 64 -4.69 12.53 -2.10
N ILE A 65 -5.03 11.46 -1.38
CA ILE A 65 -4.07 10.53 -0.78
C ILE A 65 -4.52 9.10 -1.05
N PHE A 66 -3.59 8.16 -0.97
CA PHE A 66 -3.83 6.77 -1.28
C PHE A 66 -4.69 6.09 -0.22
N SER A 67 -5.84 5.56 -0.65
CA SER A 67 -6.73 4.75 0.16
C SER A 67 -6.36 3.28 0.05
N GLN A 68 -5.81 2.71 1.11
CA GLN A 68 -5.47 1.28 1.15
C GLN A 68 -6.69 0.36 1.03
N VAL A 69 -7.89 0.84 1.40
CA VAL A 69 -9.14 0.09 1.29
C VAL A 69 -9.63 0.03 -0.15
N ALA A 70 -9.59 1.18 -0.84
CA ALA A 70 -10.07 1.30 -2.21
C ALA A 70 -8.99 0.98 -3.26
N LEU A 71 -7.72 0.88 -2.82
CA LEU A 71 -6.54 0.66 -3.66
C LEU A 71 -6.37 1.72 -4.75
N THR A 72 -6.77 2.97 -4.44
CA THR A 72 -6.70 4.12 -5.35
C THR A 72 -6.55 5.42 -4.56
N CYS A 73 -6.20 6.51 -5.23
CA CYS A 73 -6.20 7.85 -4.64
C CYS A 73 -7.64 8.32 -4.41
N ASP A 74 -7.94 8.76 -3.19
CA ASP A 74 -9.21 9.37 -2.80
C ASP A 74 -8.93 10.69 -2.09
N TRP A 75 -9.96 11.50 -1.89
CA TRP A 75 -9.84 12.78 -1.21
C TRP A 75 -9.24 12.62 0.18
N TRP A 76 -8.35 13.54 0.55
CA TRP A 76 -7.60 13.49 1.81
C TRP A 76 -8.48 13.33 3.06
N PHE A 77 -9.69 13.90 3.05
CA PHE A 77 -10.63 13.84 4.17
C PHE A 77 -11.37 12.50 4.28
N ASN A 78 -11.38 11.67 3.23
CA ASN A 78 -12.00 10.34 3.24
C ASN A 78 -11.06 9.26 3.77
N VAL A 79 -9.75 9.54 3.81
CA VAL A 79 -8.71 8.54 4.05
C VAL A 79 -7.97 8.84 5.35
N LYS A 80 -7.84 7.82 6.21
CA LYS A 80 -7.05 7.91 7.45
C LYS A 80 -5.69 7.25 7.24
N CYS A 81 -4.70 8.05 6.81
CA CYS A 81 -3.36 7.55 6.50
C CYS A 81 -2.70 6.77 7.65
N SER A 82 -2.95 7.14 8.91
CA SER A 82 -2.41 6.42 10.09
C SER A 82 -2.84 4.95 10.18
N THR A 83 -3.96 4.59 9.54
CA THR A 83 -4.48 3.21 9.51
C THR A 83 -3.97 2.40 8.32
N THR A 84 -3.35 3.05 7.33
CA THR A 84 -2.87 2.43 6.10
C THR A 84 -1.99 1.19 6.34
N PRO A 85 -0.99 1.19 7.24
CA PRO A 85 -0.16 0.00 7.48
C PRO A 85 -0.93 -1.22 7.98
N GLN A 86 -2.00 -1.00 8.75
CA GLN A 86 -2.84 -2.09 9.29
C GLN A 86 -3.69 -2.74 8.18
N LEU A 87 -3.92 -2.00 7.09
CA LEU A 87 -4.75 -2.40 5.96
C LEU A 87 -3.95 -3.08 4.85
N TYR A 88 -2.62 -3.21 4.98
CA TYR A 88 -1.78 -3.92 3.98
C TYR A 88 -2.18 -5.37 3.79
N VAL A 89 -2.83 -5.99 4.78
CA VAL A 89 -3.41 -7.33 4.66
C VAL A 89 -4.39 -7.44 3.49
N LEU A 90 -5.08 -6.36 3.11
CA LEU A 90 -6.02 -6.35 1.98
C LEU A 90 -5.36 -6.72 0.65
N ASN A 91 -4.05 -6.52 0.52
CA ASN A 91 -3.28 -6.93 -0.66
C ASN A 91 -3.29 -8.45 -0.88
N GLU A 92 -3.55 -9.26 0.15
CA GLU A 92 -3.71 -10.72 0.01
C GLU A 92 -4.82 -11.09 -0.98
N ARG A 93 -5.83 -10.22 -1.13
CA ARG A 93 -6.99 -10.44 -1.99
C ARG A 93 -6.69 -10.18 -3.46
N LEU A 94 -5.65 -9.41 -3.78
CA LEU A 94 -5.30 -9.03 -5.15
C LEU A 94 -4.83 -10.22 -5.99
N TYR A 95 -4.03 -11.09 -5.39
CA TYR A 95 -3.41 -12.21 -6.11
C TYR A 95 -4.09 -13.56 -5.85
N LYS A 96 -5.19 -13.58 -5.09
CA LYS A 96 -5.93 -14.79 -4.73
C LYS A 96 -6.37 -15.62 -5.95
N TYR A 97 -6.59 -14.98 -7.09
CA TYR A 97 -7.07 -15.62 -8.32
C TYR A 97 -6.01 -15.73 -9.43
N ILE A 98 -4.83 -15.12 -9.24
CA ILE A 98 -3.75 -15.10 -10.24
C ILE A 98 -2.65 -16.08 -9.86
N LEU A 99 -2.42 -16.28 -8.55
CA LEU A 99 -1.56 -17.35 -8.08
C LEU A 99 -2.33 -18.68 -8.19
N PRO A 100 -1.77 -19.70 -8.86
CA PRO A 100 -2.38 -21.03 -8.83
C PRO A 100 -2.55 -21.45 -7.37
N PHE A 101 -3.69 -22.04 -7.05
CA PHE A 101 -4.05 -22.56 -5.72
C PHE A 101 -3.20 -23.80 -5.35
N THR A 102 -1.90 -23.76 -5.62
CA THR A 102 -0.95 -24.75 -5.11
C THR A 102 -0.33 -24.12 -3.87
N PRO A 103 -0.76 -24.49 -2.65
CA PRO A 103 0.05 -24.24 -1.48
C PRO A 103 1.39 -24.93 -1.72
N LYS A 104 2.41 -24.16 -2.09
CA LYS A 104 3.79 -24.67 -2.04
C LYS A 104 4.11 -24.78 -0.56
N PHE A 105 3.83 -25.95 0.01
CA PHE A 105 4.48 -26.36 1.24
C PHE A 105 5.99 -26.14 1.05
N PRO A 106 6.69 -25.53 2.01
CA PRO A 106 8.14 -25.43 1.94
C PRO A 106 8.71 -26.83 1.75
N GLU A 107 9.59 -27.01 0.77
CA GLU A 107 10.21 -28.30 0.41
C GLU A 107 11.04 -28.93 1.54
N ASP A 108 11.08 -28.28 2.71
CA ASP A 108 11.87 -28.66 3.89
C ASP A 108 11.05 -29.30 5.03
N TYR A 109 9.72 -29.44 4.90
CA TYR A 109 8.95 -30.17 5.90
C TYR A 109 9.03 -31.67 5.65
N SER A 110 10.15 -32.26 6.07
CA SER A 110 10.20 -33.68 6.43
C SER A 110 9.32 -33.87 7.66
N GLY A 111 8.07 -34.27 7.44
CA GLY A 111 7.18 -34.66 8.54
C GLY A 111 7.83 -35.77 9.38
N PRO A 112 7.48 -35.90 10.67
CA PRO A 112 7.94 -37.04 11.46
C PRO A 112 7.46 -38.34 10.79
N LEU A 113 8.40 -39.25 10.50
CA LEU A 113 8.07 -40.62 10.11
C LEU A 113 7.32 -41.28 11.26
N VAL A 114 6.00 -41.36 11.16
CA VAL A 114 5.18 -42.21 12.03
C VAL A 114 5.08 -43.58 11.36
N ASP A 115 6.14 -44.35 11.57
CA ASP A 115 6.17 -45.80 11.35
C ASP A 115 6.97 -46.45 12.50
N LYS A 116 6.35 -46.57 13.69
CA LYS A 116 6.43 -47.76 14.57
C LYS A 116 5.41 -47.70 15.71
#